data_AF-A0A9W4XL75-F1
#
_entry.id   AF-A0A9W4XL75-F1
#
_cell.length_a   1.000
_cell.length_b   1.000
_cell.length_c   1.000
_cell.angle_alpha   90.00
_cell.angle_beta   90.00
_cell.angle_gamma   90.00
#
_symmetry.space_group_name_H-M   'P 1'
#
loop_
_entity.id
_entity.type
_entity.pdbx_description
1 polymer ?
#
loop_
_entity_poly.entity_id
_entity_poly.type
_entity_poly.pdbx_seq_one_letter_code
_entity_poly.pdbx_strand_id
1 'polypeptide(L)'
;MKLSLIFYLFVLSQAFPLAQEDTISLYNNDLRIIKTSPNEFKIVSEDEKLKLKQEGVNFIDVTNYYPIDAVVGQEVLASPRTRLKNLKDWFKRPKQVDDEPEAPIYNYPIKANYEKEVHFLFEGINKTRIEEKLTKFSSFWTRYYKSKSGFDSSNWLYKQLISISIHSDLIQIEKFHHKEWDQFSIIARFKGEIDDIVVVGAHQDSINLKDPLHGRSPGADDDGSGSMTILEAFQLLAEDKDFKPYNTLEFQWYSAEEVGLLGSQDIFNTYKSKDKKVVAMLQQDMTGYTKDTIEAGIEVHIALIQDFVSQPLNSFLKMLFDTYSDIPYHLMSCGYACSDHASARRNGYPSSFMMEAVPNSNAKADWGHSENDVIDQLDFNHMKDHAKLTIAYAYELSLARDLY
;
A
#
# COMPACT_ATOMS: atom_id res chain seq x y z
N MET A 1 -0.70 67.39 -68.17
CA MET A 1 0.50 67.23 -67.31
C MET A 1 0.04 67.14 -65.87
N LYS A 2 0.60 66.19 -65.12
CA LYS A 2 0.30 65.74 -63.74
C LYS A 2 -0.71 64.58 -63.61
N LEU A 3 -0.17 63.55 -62.97
CA LEU A 3 -0.67 62.22 -62.66
C LEU A 3 -1.85 62.26 -61.67
N SER A 4 -2.74 61.26 -61.77
CA SER A 4 -3.45 60.68 -60.63
C SER A 4 -3.62 59.20 -60.90
N LEU A 5 -2.87 58.39 -60.14
CA LEU A 5 -2.89 56.92 -60.20
C LEU A 5 -3.97 56.42 -59.24
N ILE A 6 -4.88 55.60 -59.76
CA ILE A 6 -5.98 54.96 -59.03
C ILE A 6 -5.43 53.76 -58.26
N PHE A 7 -5.67 53.71 -56.95
CA PHE A 7 -5.41 52.57 -56.07
C PHE A 7 -6.56 51.56 -56.18
N TYR A 8 -6.28 50.32 -56.56
CA TYR A 8 -7.17 49.19 -56.36
C TYR A 8 -6.57 48.29 -55.26
N LEU A 9 -7.33 48.07 -54.19
CA LEU A 9 -7.00 47.14 -53.11
C LEU A 9 -6.99 45.70 -53.65
N PHE A 10 -5.89 45.00 -53.43
CA PHE A 10 -5.81 43.53 -53.47
C PHE A 10 -5.71 43.02 -52.03
N VAL A 11 -6.70 42.25 -51.58
CA VAL A 11 -6.63 41.47 -50.34
C VAL A 11 -6.13 40.08 -50.72
N LEU A 12 -4.89 39.76 -50.31
CA LEU A 12 -4.34 38.41 -50.35
C LEU A 12 -4.61 37.73 -49.01
N SER A 13 -5.47 36.72 -49.01
CA SER A 13 -5.63 35.78 -47.90
C SER A 13 -4.45 34.80 -47.89
N GLN A 14 -3.57 34.90 -46.91
CA GLN A 14 -2.60 33.84 -46.61
C GLN A 14 -3.21 32.88 -45.58
N ALA A 15 -3.35 31.62 -45.98
CA ALA A 15 -3.63 30.50 -45.09
C ALA A 15 -2.37 30.17 -44.29
N PHE A 16 -2.47 30.20 -42.96
CA PHE A 16 -1.46 29.62 -42.06
C PHE A 16 -1.73 28.11 -41.92
N PRO A 17 -0.72 27.24 -42.02
CA PRO A 17 -0.88 25.84 -41.67
C PRO A 17 -0.98 25.70 -40.15
N LEU A 18 -1.99 24.95 -39.70
CA LEU A 18 -2.16 24.50 -38.32
C LEU A 18 -0.95 23.65 -37.90
N ALA A 19 -0.09 24.22 -37.05
CA ALA A 19 0.82 23.44 -36.22
C ALA A 19 0.02 22.93 -35.02
N GLN A 20 -0.53 21.72 -35.12
CA GLN A 20 -1.19 21.02 -34.03
C GLN A 20 -0.53 19.64 -33.86
N GLU A 21 0.78 19.62 -33.58
CA GLU A 21 1.46 18.36 -33.23
C GLU A 21 2.59 18.48 -32.18
N ASP A 22 3.03 19.69 -31.79
CA ASP A 22 4.26 19.82 -30.95
C ASP A 22 4.08 20.40 -29.53
N THR A 23 2.86 20.55 -29.00
CA THR A 23 2.69 21.10 -27.64
C THR A 23 2.59 20.05 -26.52
N ILE A 24 2.40 18.77 -26.83
CA ILE A 24 2.23 17.70 -25.81
C ILE A 24 3.57 17.02 -25.47
N SER A 25 4.58 17.11 -26.36
CA SER A 25 5.87 16.43 -26.19
C SER A 25 6.80 17.06 -25.13
N LEU A 26 6.48 18.23 -24.58
CA LEU A 26 7.36 18.98 -23.67
C LEU A 26 6.96 18.93 -22.18
N TYR A 27 5.89 18.21 -21.83
CA TYR A 27 5.33 18.17 -20.45
C TYR A 27 5.38 16.81 -19.75
N ASN A 28 6.11 15.83 -20.31
CA ASN A 28 5.70 14.43 -20.13
C ASN A 28 6.37 13.61 -19.00
N ASN A 29 7.12 14.21 -18.07
CA ASN A 29 7.73 13.46 -16.94
C ASN A 29 7.24 13.88 -15.54
N ASP A 30 6.62 15.05 -15.38
CA ASP A 30 6.27 15.60 -14.06
C ASP A 30 4.78 15.47 -13.71
N LEU A 31 3.95 15.12 -14.69
CA LEU A 31 2.53 14.88 -14.47
C LEU A 31 2.30 13.48 -13.90
N ARG A 32 1.34 13.41 -13.00
CA ARG A 32 0.87 12.22 -12.29
C ARG A 32 -0.63 12.13 -12.43
N ILE A 33 -1.13 10.91 -12.51
CA ILE A 33 -2.55 10.62 -12.51
C ILE A 33 -2.87 10.06 -11.13
N ILE A 34 -3.74 10.72 -10.39
CA ILE A 34 -4.20 10.24 -9.09
C ILE A 34 -5.68 9.90 -9.12
N LYS A 35 -6.09 8.94 -8.27
CA LYS A 35 -7.50 8.69 -7.94
C LYS A 35 -7.80 9.17 -6.53
N THR A 36 -8.78 10.07 -6.39
CA THR A 36 -9.30 10.53 -5.08
C THR A 36 -10.53 9.75 -4.63
N SER A 37 -11.16 9.01 -5.54
CA SER A 37 -12.23 8.06 -5.25
C SER A 37 -12.28 6.99 -6.36
N PRO A 38 -13.11 5.94 -6.24
CA PRO A 38 -13.20 4.91 -7.27
C PRO A 38 -13.54 5.43 -8.67
N ASN A 39 -14.17 6.61 -8.81
CA ASN A 39 -14.59 7.15 -10.10
C ASN A 39 -14.02 8.55 -10.41
N GLU A 40 -13.09 9.05 -9.62
CA GLU A 40 -12.54 10.40 -9.77
C GLU A 40 -11.04 10.33 -10.01
N PHE A 41 -10.62 10.82 -11.18
CA PHE A 41 -9.22 10.97 -11.57
C PHE A 41 -8.85 12.46 -11.56
N LYS A 42 -7.60 12.76 -11.24
CA LYS A 42 -7.01 14.09 -11.40
C LYS A 42 -5.61 13.95 -12.00
N ILE A 43 -5.28 14.87 -12.91
CA ILE A 43 -3.91 15.02 -13.40
C ILE A 43 -3.27 16.15 -12.58
N VAL A 44 -2.19 15.82 -11.89
CA VAL A 44 -1.50 16.70 -10.95
C VAL A 44 0.00 16.57 -11.12
N SER A 45 0.77 17.59 -10.75
CA SER A 45 2.21 17.48 -10.55
C SER A 45 2.54 16.75 -9.24
N GLU A 46 3.78 16.29 -9.09
CA GLU A 46 4.27 15.75 -7.80
C GLU A 46 4.11 16.74 -6.64
N ASP A 47 4.36 18.04 -6.86
CA ASP A 47 4.15 19.08 -5.85
C ASP A 47 2.67 19.23 -5.47
N GLU A 48 1.76 19.08 -6.43
CA GLU A 48 0.31 19.10 -6.18
C GLU A 48 -0.17 17.86 -5.41
N LYS A 49 0.43 16.68 -5.64
CA LYS A 49 0.17 15.49 -4.81
C LYS A 49 0.51 15.76 -3.34
N LEU A 50 1.68 16.33 -3.09
CA LEU A 50 2.11 16.65 -1.72
C LEU A 50 1.18 17.67 -1.07
N LYS A 51 0.73 18.70 -1.81
CA LYS A 51 -0.27 19.66 -1.31
C LYS A 51 -1.61 18.99 -0.99
N LEU A 52 -2.09 18.09 -1.86
CA LEU A 52 -3.32 17.34 -1.59
C LEU A 52 -3.18 16.50 -0.31
N LYS A 53 -2.05 15.83 -0.10
CA LYS A 53 -1.81 15.07 1.14
C LYS A 53 -1.74 15.99 2.37
N GLN A 54 -1.12 17.16 2.26
CA GLN A 54 -1.12 18.20 3.30
C GLN A 54 -2.53 18.73 3.63
N GLU A 55 -3.42 18.79 2.63
CA GLU A 55 -4.82 19.18 2.79
C GLU A 55 -5.71 18.03 3.31
N GLY A 56 -5.14 16.86 3.59
CA GLY A 56 -5.86 15.68 4.07
C GLY A 56 -6.68 14.99 2.98
N VAL A 57 -6.36 15.23 1.71
CA VAL A 57 -7.00 14.56 0.58
C VAL A 57 -6.33 13.21 0.36
N ASN A 58 -7.10 12.15 0.58
CA ASN A 58 -6.69 10.78 0.29
C ASN A 58 -6.67 10.53 -1.21
N PHE A 59 -5.58 9.93 -1.71
CA PHE A 59 -5.47 9.56 -3.11
C PHE A 59 -4.51 8.39 -3.31
N ILE A 60 -4.57 7.80 -4.50
CA ILE A 60 -3.60 6.79 -4.96
C ILE A 60 -3.05 7.24 -6.29
N ASP A 61 -1.75 7.12 -6.48
CA ASP A 61 -1.10 7.43 -7.74
C ASP A 61 -1.24 6.24 -8.70
N VAL A 62 -1.92 6.46 -9.82
CA VAL A 62 -2.20 5.46 -10.86
C VAL A 62 -1.54 5.83 -12.19
N THR A 63 -0.49 6.67 -12.17
CA THR A 63 0.22 7.14 -13.37
C THR A 63 0.69 5.99 -14.25
N ASN A 64 1.10 4.88 -13.65
CA ASN A 64 1.60 3.71 -14.37
C ASN A 64 0.49 2.75 -14.88
N TYR A 65 -0.79 3.02 -14.58
CA TYR A 65 -1.92 2.20 -14.99
C TYR A 65 -2.71 2.80 -16.16
N TYR A 66 -2.74 4.12 -16.26
CA TYR A 66 -3.53 4.82 -17.26
C TYR A 66 -2.64 5.75 -18.07
N PRO A 67 -2.73 5.75 -19.41
CA PRO A 67 -2.06 6.76 -20.18
C PRO A 67 -2.81 8.10 -20.03
N ILE A 68 -2.08 9.22 -19.95
CA ILE A 68 -2.62 10.56 -19.65
C ILE A 68 -3.76 10.93 -20.62
N ASP A 69 -3.63 10.59 -21.90
CA ASP A 69 -4.62 10.84 -22.95
C ASP A 69 -5.96 10.13 -22.70
N ALA A 70 -5.93 8.92 -22.13
CA ALA A 70 -7.15 8.19 -21.76
C ALA A 70 -7.92 8.90 -20.62
N VAL A 71 -7.22 9.53 -19.68
CA VAL A 71 -7.82 10.25 -18.53
C VAL A 71 -8.34 11.62 -18.94
N VAL A 72 -7.58 12.38 -19.75
CA VAL A 72 -8.05 13.65 -20.32
C VAL A 72 -9.34 13.43 -21.13
N GLY A 73 -9.43 12.32 -21.87
CA GLY A 73 -10.66 11.93 -22.58
C GLY A 73 -11.88 11.77 -21.66
N GLN A 74 -11.71 11.23 -20.45
CA GLN A 74 -12.79 11.10 -19.48
C GLN A 74 -13.20 12.43 -18.83
N GLU A 75 -12.24 13.28 -18.46
CA GLU A 75 -12.54 14.61 -17.89
C GLU A 75 -13.34 15.49 -18.88
N VAL A 76 -12.96 15.46 -20.16
CA VAL A 76 -13.65 16.21 -21.22
C VAL A 76 -15.10 15.72 -21.42
N LEU A 77 -15.34 14.41 -21.27
CA LEU A 77 -16.68 13.81 -21.35
C LEU A 77 -17.52 14.08 -20.09
N ALA A 78 -16.89 14.22 -18.92
CA ALA A 78 -17.54 14.54 -17.65
C ALA A 78 -17.94 16.03 -17.52
N SER A 79 -17.40 16.92 -18.37
CA SER A 79 -17.67 18.36 -18.30
C SER A 79 -19.15 18.72 -18.60
N PRO A 80 -19.78 19.64 -17.84
CA PRO A 80 -21.18 20.03 -18.05
C PRO A 80 -21.48 20.62 -19.44
N ARG A 81 -20.48 21.21 -20.11
CA ARG A 81 -20.64 21.87 -21.42
C ARG A 81 -20.69 20.87 -22.58
N THR A 82 -20.10 19.69 -22.44
CA THR A 82 -20.09 18.64 -23.48
C THR A 82 -21.33 17.76 -23.41
N ARG A 83 -21.97 17.66 -22.23
CA ARG A 83 -23.19 16.87 -21.97
C ARG A 83 -24.38 17.20 -22.88
N LEU A 84 -24.41 18.39 -23.47
CA LEU A 84 -25.52 18.90 -24.28
C LEU A 84 -25.41 18.66 -25.78
N LYS A 85 -24.25 18.23 -26.32
CA LYS A 85 -24.07 18.18 -27.79
C LYS A 85 -24.28 16.83 -28.46
N ASN A 86 -24.10 15.70 -27.77
CA ASN A 86 -24.15 14.38 -28.43
C ASN A 86 -25.12 13.40 -27.75
N LEU A 87 -26.43 13.60 -27.93
CA LEU A 87 -27.48 12.63 -27.55
C LEU A 87 -27.35 11.26 -28.26
N LYS A 88 -26.62 11.19 -29.38
CA LYS A 88 -26.35 9.92 -30.11
C LYS A 88 -25.19 9.10 -29.52
N ASP A 89 -24.28 9.72 -28.76
CA ASP A 89 -23.22 9.00 -28.06
C ASP A 89 -23.66 8.47 -26.69
N TRP A 90 -24.87 8.82 -26.22
CA TRP A 90 -25.45 8.29 -24.99
C TRP A 90 -25.58 6.75 -25.00
N PHE A 91 -25.76 6.16 -26.19
CA PHE A 91 -25.80 4.70 -26.37
C PHE A 91 -24.41 4.04 -26.53
N LYS A 92 -23.34 4.84 -26.65
CA LYS A 92 -21.96 4.39 -26.53
C LYS A 92 -21.41 4.92 -25.22
N ARG A 93 -21.86 4.34 -24.10
CA ARG A 93 -21.13 4.49 -22.84
C ARG A 93 -19.68 4.11 -23.14
N PRO A 94 -18.67 4.96 -22.90
CA PRO A 94 -17.31 4.45 -22.81
C PRO A 94 -17.36 3.32 -21.77
N LYS A 95 -16.73 2.17 -22.08
CA LYS A 95 -16.60 1.08 -21.11
C LYS A 95 -16.17 1.72 -19.78
N GLN A 96 -16.96 1.49 -18.75
CA GLN A 96 -16.62 1.80 -17.38
C GLN A 96 -15.19 1.27 -17.18
N VAL A 97 -14.23 2.16 -16.93
CA VAL A 97 -12.81 1.77 -16.79
C VAL A 97 -12.54 1.18 -15.39
N ASP A 98 -13.55 1.17 -14.52
CA ASP A 98 -13.40 0.88 -13.09
C ASP A 98 -14.38 -0.21 -12.62
N ASP A 99 -14.11 -1.46 -12.97
CA ASP A 99 -14.34 -2.54 -12.02
C ASP A 99 -12.96 -3.07 -11.68
N GLU A 100 -12.49 -2.86 -10.44
CA GLU A 100 -11.27 -3.55 -9.99
C GLU A 100 -11.45 -5.04 -10.29
N PRO A 101 -10.49 -5.66 -11.00
CA PRO A 101 -10.69 -7.00 -11.54
C PRO A 101 -11.12 -7.94 -10.41
N GLU A 102 -12.24 -8.65 -10.56
CA GLU A 102 -12.69 -9.58 -9.53
C GLU A 102 -11.56 -10.56 -9.19
N ALA A 103 -11.12 -10.54 -7.94
CA ALA A 103 -10.09 -11.46 -7.48
C ALA A 103 -10.68 -12.88 -7.47
N PRO A 104 -9.90 -13.91 -7.82
CA PRO A 104 -10.35 -15.30 -7.71
C PRO A 104 -10.81 -15.60 -6.28
N ILE A 105 -11.89 -16.36 -6.15
CA ILE A 105 -12.35 -16.88 -4.86
C ILE A 105 -11.58 -18.17 -4.60
N TYR A 106 -10.90 -18.23 -3.45
CA TYR A 106 -10.17 -19.40 -2.98
C TYR A 106 -10.90 -20.06 -1.81
N ASN A 107 -10.71 -21.37 -1.67
CA ASN A 107 -11.28 -22.17 -0.59
C ASN A 107 -10.41 -22.06 0.67
N TYR A 108 -10.46 -20.91 1.35
CA TYR A 108 -9.71 -20.71 2.59
C TYR A 108 -10.17 -21.66 3.71
N PRO A 109 -9.28 -22.08 4.62
CA PRO A 109 -9.65 -22.93 5.75
C PRO A 109 -10.78 -22.31 6.58
N ILE A 110 -11.80 -23.11 6.92
CA ILE A 110 -12.93 -22.67 7.76
C ILE A 110 -12.70 -22.94 9.26
N LYS A 111 -11.56 -23.52 9.60
CA LYS A 111 -11.08 -23.79 10.96
C LYS A 111 -9.55 -23.79 10.95
N ALA A 112 -8.95 -23.55 12.10
CA ALA A 112 -7.54 -23.75 12.31
C ALA A 112 -7.18 -25.24 12.24
N ASN A 113 -6.01 -25.56 11.67
CA ASN A 113 -5.49 -26.92 11.58
C ASN A 113 -4.18 -27.10 12.36
N TYR A 114 -3.58 -26.00 12.82
CA TYR A 114 -2.26 -25.95 13.43
C TYR A 114 -2.27 -25.16 14.75
N GLU A 115 -3.37 -25.22 15.50
CA GLU A 115 -3.55 -24.49 16.77
C GLU A 115 -2.37 -24.66 17.71
N LYS A 116 -1.91 -25.90 17.90
CA LYS A 116 -0.82 -26.21 18.83
C LYS A 116 0.51 -25.58 18.39
N GLU A 117 0.86 -25.73 17.12
CA GLU A 117 2.09 -25.19 16.54
C GLU A 117 2.08 -23.66 16.59
N VAL A 118 0.97 -23.04 16.20
CA VAL A 118 0.80 -21.58 16.22
C VAL A 118 0.88 -21.04 17.66
N HIS A 119 0.23 -21.69 18.63
CA HIS A 119 0.34 -21.28 20.04
C HIS A 119 1.75 -21.43 20.59
N PHE A 120 2.50 -22.45 20.18
CA PHE A 120 3.91 -22.59 20.56
C PHE A 120 4.75 -21.42 20.05
N LEU A 121 4.51 -20.95 18.82
CA LEU A 121 5.20 -19.77 18.29
C LEU A 121 4.87 -18.48 19.08
N PHE A 122 3.66 -18.36 19.63
CA PHE A 122 3.28 -17.19 20.43
C PHE A 122 4.14 -17.03 21.69
N GLU A 123 4.65 -18.12 22.25
CA GLU A 123 5.56 -18.08 23.41
C GLU A 123 6.90 -17.41 23.06
N GLY A 124 7.29 -17.42 21.78
CA GLY A 124 8.52 -16.79 21.28
C GLY A 124 8.41 -15.28 21.03
N ILE A 125 7.19 -14.71 21.02
CA ILE A 125 6.98 -13.28 20.75
C ILE A 125 7.62 -12.45 21.87
N ASN A 126 8.61 -11.65 21.50
CA ASN A 126 9.43 -10.88 22.41
C ASN A 126 9.21 -9.37 22.19
N LYS A 127 8.40 -8.77 23.06
CA LYS A 127 8.11 -7.32 23.02
C LYS A 127 9.35 -6.45 23.12
N THR A 128 10.35 -6.85 23.91
CA THR A 128 11.61 -6.10 24.02
C THR A 128 12.39 -6.12 22.71
N ARG A 129 12.38 -7.24 21.98
CA ARG A 129 12.99 -7.32 20.63
C ARG A 129 12.26 -6.41 19.63
N ILE A 130 10.94 -6.37 19.68
CA ILE A 130 10.12 -5.45 18.88
C ILE A 130 10.50 -4.00 19.21
N GLU A 131 10.49 -3.63 20.49
CA GLU A 131 10.80 -2.29 20.98
C GLU A 131 12.24 -1.84 20.62
N GLU A 132 13.24 -2.70 20.79
CA GLU A 132 14.63 -2.39 20.44
C GLU A 132 14.81 -2.16 18.93
N LYS A 133 14.21 -3.03 18.11
CA LYS A 133 14.26 -2.90 16.65
C LYS A 133 13.50 -1.66 16.18
N LEU A 134 12.32 -1.39 16.76
CA LEU A 134 11.53 -0.21 16.45
C LEU A 134 12.25 1.08 16.87
N THR A 135 12.83 1.11 18.08
CA THR A 135 13.66 2.23 18.55
C THR A 135 14.74 2.57 17.54
N LYS A 136 15.41 1.53 17.00
CA LYS A 136 16.44 1.73 15.98
C LYS A 136 15.86 2.19 14.65
N PHE A 137 14.72 1.65 14.23
CA PHE A 137 14.07 1.96 12.96
C PHE A 137 13.44 3.38 12.92
N SER A 138 12.92 3.85 14.05
CA SER A 138 12.45 5.22 14.25
C SER A 138 13.57 6.21 14.59
N SER A 139 14.80 5.72 14.76
CA SER A 139 15.98 6.57 14.99
C SER A 139 16.49 7.23 13.71
N PHE A 140 16.08 6.76 12.53
CA PHE A 140 16.42 7.41 11.27
C PHE A 140 15.69 8.76 11.22
N TRP A 141 16.35 9.80 10.68
CA TRP A 141 15.79 11.16 10.69
C TRP A 141 14.40 11.22 10.03
N THR A 142 14.29 10.55 8.88
CA THR A 142 13.06 10.24 8.16
C THR A 142 13.30 8.97 7.38
N ARG A 143 12.26 8.20 7.07
CA ARG A 143 12.33 7.08 6.13
C ARG A 143 11.71 7.41 4.78
N TYR A 144 11.54 8.69 4.47
CA TYR A 144 11.01 9.16 3.19
C TYR A 144 11.75 8.57 1.99
N TYR A 145 11.00 8.10 0.99
CA TYR A 145 11.49 7.25 -0.10
C TYR A 145 12.59 7.86 -0.98
N LYS A 146 12.64 9.19 -1.11
CA LYS A 146 13.68 9.93 -1.84
C LYS A 146 14.83 10.41 -0.95
N SER A 147 14.78 10.14 0.35
CA SER A 147 15.80 10.59 1.30
C SER A 147 16.95 9.57 1.42
N LYS A 148 18.15 10.07 1.73
CA LYS A 148 19.28 9.19 2.07
C LYS A 148 18.97 8.31 3.29
N SER A 149 18.31 8.86 4.31
CA SER A 149 17.98 8.10 5.52
C SER A 149 16.93 7.01 5.27
N GLY A 150 16.02 7.21 4.32
CA GLY A 150 15.11 6.17 3.83
C GLY A 150 15.84 5.03 3.12
N PHE A 151 16.82 5.32 2.27
CA PHE A 151 17.68 4.28 1.72
C PHE A 151 18.51 3.54 2.78
N ASP A 152 19.04 4.28 3.77
CA ASP A 152 19.82 3.69 4.86
C ASP A 152 18.95 2.81 5.77
N SER A 153 17.68 3.18 6.00
CA SER A 153 16.73 2.38 6.80
C SER A 153 16.39 1.06 6.11
N SER A 154 16.14 1.06 4.79
CA SER A 154 15.93 -0.18 4.02
C SER A 154 17.15 -1.10 4.05
N ASN A 155 18.37 -0.54 4.00
CA ASN A 155 19.58 -1.34 4.15
C ASN A 155 19.74 -1.92 5.56
N TRP A 156 19.33 -1.19 6.60
CA TRP A 156 19.34 -1.70 7.96
C TRP A 156 18.34 -2.85 8.13
N LEU A 157 17.12 -2.69 7.62
CA LEU A 157 16.07 -3.71 7.67
C LEU A 157 16.47 -4.97 6.89
N TYR A 158 17.01 -4.81 5.68
CA TYR A 158 17.56 -5.91 4.89
C TYR A 158 18.63 -6.70 5.67
N LYS A 159 19.51 -6.03 6.42
CA LYS A 159 20.52 -6.71 7.25
C LYS A 159 19.89 -7.50 8.40
N GLN A 160 18.78 -7.04 8.98
CA GLN A 160 18.06 -7.83 9.99
C GLN A 160 17.57 -9.13 9.37
N LEU A 161 16.92 -9.06 8.22
CA LEU A 161 16.40 -10.23 7.50
C LEU A 161 17.50 -11.22 7.12
N ILE A 162 18.63 -10.73 6.60
CA ILE A 162 19.80 -11.59 6.31
C ILE A 162 20.33 -12.27 7.57
N SER A 163 20.41 -11.55 8.70
CA SER A 163 20.89 -12.12 9.96
C SER A 163 19.96 -13.22 10.48
N ILE A 164 18.66 -13.06 10.33
CA ILE A 164 17.64 -14.05 10.73
C ILE A 164 17.74 -15.29 9.83
N SER A 165 17.98 -15.08 8.54
CA SER A 165 17.91 -16.14 7.51
C SER A 165 19.18 -16.98 7.39
N ILE A 166 20.27 -16.62 8.09
CA ILE A 166 21.61 -17.17 7.84
C ILE A 166 21.73 -18.69 8.00
N HIS A 167 20.78 -19.31 8.70
CA HIS A 167 20.75 -20.75 8.98
C HIS A 167 19.66 -21.51 8.22
N SER A 168 18.96 -20.89 7.27
CA SER A 168 17.87 -21.52 6.52
C SER A 168 18.09 -21.42 5.01
N ASP A 169 18.22 -22.58 4.36
CA ASP A 169 18.27 -22.68 2.89
C ASP A 169 16.90 -22.47 2.23
N LEU A 170 15.82 -22.45 3.02
CA LEU A 170 14.45 -22.22 2.54
C LEU A 170 14.15 -20.74 2.32
N ILE A 171 14.95 -19.85 2.91
CA ILE A 171 14.66 -18.42 2.94
C ILE A 171 15.49 -17.66 1.91
N GLN A 172 14.83 -16.84 1.11
CA GLN A 172 15.45 -15.96 0.12
C GLN A 172 15.07 -14.51 0.40
N ILE A 173 16.06 -13.61 0.51
CA ILE A 173 15.82 -12.17 0.71
C ILE A 173 16.21 -11.42 -0.56
N GLU A 174 15.26 -10.70 -1.13
CA GLU A 174 15.41 -9.94 -2.37
C GLU A 174 15.23 -8.44 -2.10
N LYS A 175 16.11 -7.62 -2.69
CA LYS A 175 15.88 -6.18 -2.83
C LYS A 175 15.13 -5.92 -4.12
N PHE A 176 13.93 -5.41 -4.02
CA PHE A 176 13.13 -5.00 -5.17
C PHE A 176 13.39 -3.51 -5.47
N HIS A 177 14.13 -3.26 -6.55
CA HIS A 177 14.52 -1.90 -6.93
C HIS A 177 13.45 -1.23 -7.79
N HIS A 178 13.17 0.04 -7.48
CA HIS A 178 12.24 0.89 -8.21
C HIS A 178 12.98 1.82 -9.17
N LYS A 179 12.33 2.22 -10.25
CA LYS A 179 12.96 3.00 -11.33
C LYS A 179 13.29 4.44 -10.93
N GLU A 180 12.47 5.05 -10.07
CA GLU A 180 12.47 6.51 -9.82
C GLU A 180 13.09 6.93 -8.48
N TRP A 181 13.41 6.01 -7.57
CA TRP A 181 13.98 6.31 -6.26
C TRP A 181 14.88 5.19 -5.73
N ASP A 182 15.78 5.54 -4.81
CA ASP A 182 16.82 4.62 -4.31
C ASP A 182 16.32 3.66 -3.22
N GLN A 183 15.34 4.08 -2.41
CA GLN A 183 14.75 3.22 -1.38
C GLN A 183 14.08 2.00 -2.03
N PHE A 184 14.66 0.82 -1.84
CA PHE A 184 14.12 -0.43 -2.39
C PHE A 184 13.08 -1.02 -1.45
N SER A 185 12.07 -1.69 -2.02
CA SER A 185 11.22 -2.61 -1.26
C SER A 185 11.96 -3.92 -0.98
N ILE A 186 11.56 -4.67 0.05
CA ILE A 186 12.20 -5.94 0.42
C ILE A 186 11.18 -7.06 0.33
N ILE A 187 11.57 -8.19 -0.27
CA ILE A 187 10.76 -9.41 -0.32
C ILE A 187 11.57 -10.52 0.36
N ALA A 188 11.09 -10.99 1.51
CA ALA A 188 11.64 -12.13 2.23
C ALA A 188 10.74 -13.35 2.01
N ARG A 189 11.25 -14.37 1.33
CA ARG A 189 10.49 -15.50 0.82
C ARG A 189 10.89 -16.79 1.52
N PHE A 190 9.94 -17.46 2.17
CA PHE A 190 10.03 -18.88 2.49
C PHE A 190 9.55 -19.67 1.27
N LYS A 191 10.44 -20.43 0.66
CA LYS A 191 10.09 -21.26 -0.50
C LYS A 191 9.12 -22.37 -0.09
N GLY A 192 7.97 -22.41 -0.75
CA GLY A 192 6.98 -23.47 -0.57
C GLY A 192 7.24 -24.72 -1.42
N GLU A 193 6.42 -25.76 -1.22
CA GLU A 193 6.33 -26.90 -2.14
C GLU A 193 5.83 -26.48 -3.53
N ILE A 194 4.96 -25.45 -3.58
CA ILE A 194 4.43 -24.86 -4.82
C ILE A 194 4.66 -23.34 -4.88
N ASP A 195 4.51 -22.79 -6.08
CA ASP A 195 4.79 -21.38 -6.37
C ASP A 195 3.60 -20.42 -6.08
N ASP A 196 2.47 -20.94 -5.60
CA ASP A 196 1.35 -20.12 -5.11
C ASP A 196 1.82 -19.29 -3.92
N ILE A 197 1.44 -18.00 -3.87
CA ILE A 197 2.05 -17.02 -2.97
C ILE A 197 1.03 -16.52 -1.93
N VAL A 198 1.37 -16.71 -0.65
CA VAL A 198 0.74 -16.04 0.49
C VAL A 198 1.64 -14.86 0.88
N VAL A 199 1.07 -13.66 1.04
CA VAL A 199 1.83 -12.44 1.34
C VAL A 199 1.42 -11.85 2.69
N VAL A 200 2.41 -11.46 3.49
CA VAL A 200 2.28 -10.53 4.60
C VAL A 200 3.03 -9.26 4.25
N GLY A 201 2.39 -8.09 4.36
CA GLY A 201 2.94 -6.80 3.96
C GLY A 201 2.87 -5.74 5.05
N ALA A 202 3.81 -4.81 5.00
CA ALA A 202 3.86 -3.56 5.76
C ALA A 202 4.66 -2.53 4.93
N HIS A 203 4.51 -1.24 5.16
CA HIS A 203 5.39 -0.25 4.51
C HIS A 203 6.52 0.18 5.44
N GLN A 204 7.66 0.57 4.85
CA GLN A 204 8.89 0.89 5.60
C GLN A 204 9.29 2.36 5.50
N ASP A 205 8.63 3.14 4.64
CA ASP A 205 8.86 4.58 4.57
C ASP A 205 8.15 5.33 5.70
N SER A 206 8.32 6.64 5.71
CA SER A 206 7.61 7.57 6.59
C SER A 206 7.66 8.97 5.97
N ILE A 207 6.68 9.81 6.27
CA ILE A 207 6.64 11.19 5.79
C ILE A 207 6.45 12.19 6.94
N ASN A 208 6.97 13.41 6.76
CA ASN A 208 6.54 14.57 7.55
C ASN A 208 5.75 15.48 6.63
N LEU A 209 4.43 15.62 6.80
CA LEU A 209 3.63 16.40 5.85
C LEU A 209 3.96 17.88 5.85
N LYS A 210 4.45 18.45 6.96
CA LYS A 210 4.85 19.88 7.00
C LYS A 210 6.10 20.13 6.17
N ASP A 211 6.99 19.15 6.08
CA ASP A 211 8.22 19.20 5.28
C ASP A 211 8.59 17.79 4.80
N PRO A 212 8.01 17.30 3.69
CA PRO A 212 8.23 15.92 3.23
C PRO A 212 9.68 15.61 2.89
N LEU A 213 10.44 16.61 2.43
CA LEU A 213 11.81 16.43 1.94
C LEU A 213 12.85 16.45 3.06
N HIS A 214 12.64 17.26 4.10
CA HIS A 214 13.66 17.51 5.13
C HIS A 214 13.13 17.37 6.57
N GLY A 215 11.83 17.29 6.75
CA GLY A 215 11.19 17.15 8.05
C GLY A 215 11.56 15.83 8.73
N ARG A 216 11.70 15.89 10.05
CA ARG A 216 11.90 14.69 10.87
C ARG A 216 10.60 13.88 10.86
N SER A 217 10.68 12.60 10.51
CA SER A 217 9.55 11.67 10.57
C SER A 217 10.01 10.34 11.15
N PRO A 218 9.88 10.15 12.47
CA PRO A 218 10.30 8.90 13.10
C PRO A 218 9.39 7.75 12.70
N GLY A 219 8.15 8.00 12.28
CA GLY A 219 7.22 7.00 11.77
C GLY A 219 7.16 5.78 12.68
N ALA A 220 6.93 5.98 13.98
CA ALA A 220 7.04 4.91 14.96
C ALA A 220 5.84 3.99 14.88
N ASP A 221 4.64 4.55 14.83
CA ASP A 221 3.45 3.79 14.52
C ASP A 221 3.31 3.57 13.02
N ASP A 222 3.45 4.63 12.22
CA ASP A 222 3.17 4.69 10.78
C ASP A 222 4.46 4.71 9.93
N ASP A 223 4.86 3.59 9.31
CA ASP A 223 4.48 2.22 9.66
C ASP A 223 5.66 1.45 10.27
N GLY A 224 6.33 2.11 11.22
CA GLY A 224 7.38 1.46 12.00
C GLY A 224 6.84 0.26 12.76
N SER A 225 5.62 0.36 13.26
CA SER A 225 5.00 -0.67 14.10
C SER A 225 4.63 -1.90 13.28
N GLY A 226 3.92 -1.77 12.15
CA GLY A 226 3.58 -2.88 11.26
C GLY A 226 4.83 -3.52 10.69
N SER A 227 5.81 -2.72 10.26
CA SER A 227 7.13 -3.20 9.83
C SER A 227 7.80 -4.12 10.86
N MET A 228 7.77 -3.77 12.15
CA MET A 228 8.40 -4.57 13.20
C MET A 228 7.53 -5.75 13.65
N THR A 229 6.20 -5.63 13.59
CA THR A 229 5.24 -6.71 13.81
C THR A 229 5.47 -7.84 12.81
N ILE A 230 5.57 -7.54 11.52
CA ILE A 230 5.79 -8.57 10.49
C ILE A 230 7.23 -9.11 10.52
N LEU A 231 8.22 -8.32 10.97
CA LEU A 231 9.59 -8.78 11.18
C LEU A 231 9.70 -9.77 12.35
N GLU A 232 8.91 -9.58 13.40
CA GLU A 232 8.82 -10.50 14.54
C GLU A 232 8.16 -11.81 14.13
N ALA A 233 7.07 -11.76 13.36
CA ALA A 233 6.45 -12.96 12.80
C ALA A 233 7.44 -13.74 11.91
N PHE A 234 8.15 -13.02 11.03
CA PHE A 234 9.20 -13.61 10.19
C PHE A 234 10.32 -14.27 11.01
N GLN A 235 10.79 -13.62 12.09
CA GLN A 235 11.81 -14.16 13.00
C GLN A 235 11.40 -15.53 13.54
N LEU A 236 10.18 -15.63 14.07
CA LEU A 236 9.72 -16.85 14.74
C LEU A 236 9.50 -18.00 13.77
N LEU A 237 8.97 -17.72 12.57
CA LEU A 237 8.84 -18.72 11.51
C LEU A 237 10.21 -19.18 10.98
N ALA A 238 11.22 -18.30 10.96
CA ALA A 238 12.57 -18.65 10.54
C ALA A 238 13.33 -19.48 11.59
N GLU A 239 13.01 -19.30 12.87
CA GLU A 239 13.59 -20.08 13.99
C GLU A 239 12.94 -21.47 14.13
N ASP A 240 11.71 -21.63 13.65
CA ASP A 240 11.03 -22.92 13.60
C ASP A 240 11.58 -23.82 12.49
N LYS A 241 12.26 -24.90 12.90
CA LYS A 241 12.89 -25.87 11.97
C LYS A 241 11.88 -26.80 11.30
N ASP A 242 10.69 -26.92 11.86
CA ASP A 242 9.62 -27.75 11.34
C ASP A 242 8.70 -26.98 10.39
N PHE A 243 8.77 -25.64 10.42
CA PHE A 243 8.03 -24.78 9.49
C PHE A 243 8.54 -24.92 8.05
N LYS A 244 7.71 -25.58 7.22
CA LYS A 244 7.95 -25.79 5.79
C LYS A 244 6.65 -25.56 5.03
N PRO A 245 6.42 -24.37 4.48
CA PRO A 245 5.13 -24.02 3.95
C PRO A 245 4.83 -24.80 2.65
N TYR A 246 3.55 -25.08 2.39
CA TYR A 246 3.12 -25.69 1.14
C TYR A 246 3.07 -24.64 0.02
N ASN A 247 2.38 -23.53 0.26
CA ASN A 247 2.40 -22.33 -0.57
C ASN A 247 3.63 -21.50 -0.23
N THR A 248 4.25 -20.87 -1.21
CA THR A 248 5.34 -19.92 -0.96
C THR A 248 4.82 -18.77 -0.09
N LEU A 249 5.53 -18.47 1.02
CA LEU A 249 5.17 -17.38 1.94
C LEU A 249 6.15 -16.23 1.77
N GLU A 250 5.64 -15.04 1.52
CA GLU A 250 6.44 -13.81 1.37
C GLU A 250 6.08 -12.79 2.44
N PHE A 251 7.09 -12.27 3.11
CA PHE A 251 7.00 -11.05 3.90
C PHE A 251 7.56 -9.90 3.07
N GLN A 252 6.79 -8.82 2.93
CA GLN A 252 7.10 -7.70 2.05
C GLN A 252 7.12 -6.38 2.82
N TRP A 253 8.17 -5.58 2.60
CA TRP A 253 8.31 -4.23 3.14
C TRP A 253 8.34 -3.21 2.00
N TYR A 254 7.26 -2.46 1.82
CA TYR A 254 7.06 -1.57 0.68
C TYR A 254 7.71 -0.20 0.93
N SER A 255 8.43 0.32 -0.06
CA SER A 255 8.84 1.73 -0.09
C SER A 255 7.76 2.60 -0.72
N ALA A 256 7.73 3.89 -0.39
CA ALA A 256 6.91 4.89 -1.07
C ALA A 256 5.38 4.60 -1.02
N GLU A 257 4.90 4.02 0.09
CA GLU A 257 3.46 3.97 0.39
C GLU A 257 2.92 5.40 0.47
N GLU A 258 3.65 6.24 1.20
CA GLU A 258 3.24 7.55 1.69
C GLU A 258 2.95 8.58 0.59
N VAL A 259 3.35 8.26 -0.63
CA VAL A 259 3.20 9.12 -1.82
C VAL A 259 2.32 8.49 -2.90
N GLY A 260 1.50 7.51 -2.50
CA GLY A 260 0.45 6.91 -3.32
C GLY A 260 0.72 5.46 -3.68
N LEU A 261 1.16 4.63 -2.73
CA LEU A 261 1.33 3.17 -2.86
C LEU A 261 2.34 2.76 -3.95
N LEU A 262 3.37 3.57 -4.21
CA LEU A 262 4.19 3.39 -5.41
C LEU A 262 4.98 2.07 -5.39
N GLY A 263 5.54 1.68 -4.24
CA GLY A 263 6.34 0.46 -4.14
C GLY A 263 5.51 -0.82 -4.28
N SER A 264 4.40 -0.93 -3.56
CA SER A 264 3.51 -2.09 -3.66
C SER A 264 2.88 -2.21 -5.04
N GLN A 265 2.53 -1.09 -5.69
CA GLN A 265 2.04 -1.11 -7.07
C GLN A 265 3.08 -1.68 -8.04
N ASP A 266 4.35 -1.30 -7.91
CA ASP A 266 5.42 -1.82 -8.77
C ASP A 266 5.61 -3.34 -8.60
N ILE A 267 5.58 -3.83 -7.36
CA ILE A 267 5.65 -5.26 -7.05
C ILE A 267 4.46 -6.01 -7.65
N PHE A 268 3.22 -5.60 -7.36
CA PHE A 268 2.03 -6.34 -7.80
C PHE A 268 1.81 -6.25 -9.32
N ASN A 269 2.20 -5.14 -9.97
CA ASN A 269 2.26 -5.04 -11.43
C ASN A 269 3.29 -6.01 -12.02
N THR A 270 4.46 -6.11 -11.39
CA THR A 270 5.48 -7.08 -11.79
C THR A 270 4.99 -8.52 -11.59
N TYR A 271 4.25 -8.79 -10.52
CA TYR A 271 3.67 -10.11 -10.27
C TYR A 271 2.63 -10.44 -11.33
N LYS A 272 1.75 -9.48 -11.65
CA LYS A 272 0.73 -9.62 -12.70
C LYS A 272 1.34 -9.87 -14.08
N SER A 273 2.37 -9.11 -14.46
CA SER A 273 3.05 -9.28 -15.76
C SER A 273 3.84 -10.58 -15.88
N LYS A 274 4.19 -11.23 -14.76
CA LYS A 274 4.85 -12.52 -14.70
C LYS A 274 3.89 -13.68 -14.42
N ASP A 275 2.58 -13.43 -14.49
CA ASP A 275 1.53 -14.40 -14.18
C ASP A 275 1.72 -15.12 -12.82
N LYS A 276 2.29 -14.41 -11.83
CA LYS A 276 2.42 -14.94 -10.47
C LYS A 276 1.05 -15.11 -9.84
N LYS A 277 0.90 -16.15 -9.03
CA LYS A 277 -0.37 -16.48 -8.38
C LYS A 277 -0.34 -16.12 -6.91
N VAL A 278 -0.79 -14.92 -6.58
CA VAL A 278 -1.00 -14.53 -5.18
C VAL A 278 -2.39 -14.99 -4.74
N VAL A 279 -2.42 -15.92 -3.78
CA VAL A 279 -3.66 -16.52 -3.27
C VAL A 279 -4.24 -15.74 -2.10
N ALA A 280 -3.40 -14.97 -1.39
CA ALA A 280 -3.83 -14.01 -0.38
C ALA A 280 -2.70 -13.01 -0.05
N MET A 281 -3.10 -11.81 0.35
CA MET A 281 -2.22 -10.80 0.91
C MET A 281 -2.87 -10.20 2.17
N LEU A 282 -2.10 -10.09 3.25
CA LEU A 282 -2.49 -9.40 4.47
C LEU A 282 -1.58 -8.19 4.68
N GLN A 283 -2.16 -7.00 4.79
CA GLN A 283 -1.47 -5.79 5.22
C GLN A 283 -1.52 -5.64 6.75
N GLN A 284 -0.39 -5.25 7.32
CA GLN A 284 -0.25 -4.66 8.66
C GLN A 284 0.27 -3.23 8.45
N ASP A 285 -0.50 -2.25 8.91
CA ASP A 285 -0.14 -0.85 8.80
C ASP A 285 -0.74 -0.15 10.02
N MET A 286 0.13 0.44 10.85
CA MET A 286 -0.16 0.91 12.21
C MET A 286 -0.70 -0.21 13.12
N THR A 287 0.11 -0.65 14.06
CA THR A 287 -0.18 -1.79 14.96
C THR A 287 0.11 -1.46 16.43
N GLY A 288 0.45 -0.20 16.74
CA GLY A 288 1.05 0.18 18.01
C GLY A 288 0.20 1.10 18.89
N TYR A 289 -0.76 1.85 18.39
CA TYR A 289 -1.41 2.92 19.16
C TYR A 289 -2.83 2.55 19.62
N THR A 290 -3.00 2.46 20.95
CA THR A 290 -4.28 2.12 21.62
C THR A 290 -4.84 3.25 22.46
N LYS A 291 -4.09 4.35 22.63
CA LYS A 291 -4.40 5.39 23.61
C LYS A 291 -5.73 6.08 23.34
N ASP A 292 -5.99 6.50 22.11
CA ASP A 292 -7.25 7.19 21.78
C ASP A 292 -8.47 6.28 21.94
N THR A 293 -8.29 4.98 21.67
CA THR A 293 -9.31 3.94 21.89
C THR A 293 -9.66 3.83 23.38
N ILE A 294 -8.63 3.75 24.23
CA ILE A 294 -8.80 3.66 25.69
C ILE A 294 -9.42 4.96 26.25
N GLU A 295 -8.97 6.12 25.80
CA GLU A 295 -9.50 7.43 26.22
C GLU A 295 -10.96 7.62 25.78
N ALA A 296 -11.36 7.01 24.65
CA ALA A 296 -12.76 6.97 24.21
C ALA A 296 -13.65 6.02 25.04
N GLY A 297 -13.07 5.27 25.98
CA GLY A 297 -13.78 4.26 26.76
C GLY A 297 -14.16 3.00 25.95
N ILE A 298 -13.46 2.78 24.84
CA ILE A 298 -13.60 1.59 23.99
C ILE A 298 -12.52 0.58 24.40
N GLU A 299 -12.86 -0.69 24.42
CA GLU A 299 -11.90 -1.76 24.65
C GLU A 299 -10.81 -1.79 23.56
N VAL A 300 -9.61 -2.24 23.94
CA VAL A 300 -8.55 -2.50 22.96
C VAL A 300 -9.02 -3.60 22.01
N HIS A 301 -8.89 -3.35 20.71
CA HIS A 301 -9.37 -4.20 19.62
C HIS A 301 -8.50 -3.96 18.39
N ILE A 302 -8.56 -4.85 17.41
CA ILE A 302 -7.92 -4.65 16.10
C ILE A 302 -8.97 -4.22 15.08
N ALA A 303 -8.69 -3.21 14.26
CA ALA A 303 -9.56 -2.85 13.15
C ALA A 303 -9.33 -3.79 11.96
N LEU A 304 -10.38 -4.49 11.54
CA LEU A 304 -10.40 -5.29 10.30
C LEU A 304 -11.13 -4.50 9.21
N ILE A 305 -10.40 -4.10 8.17
CA ILE A 305 -10.97 -3.32 7.07
C ILE A 305 -11.94 -4.17 6.25
N GLN A 306 -13.10 -3.61 5.89
CA GLN A 306 -14.18 -4.32 5.20
C GLN A 306 -14.47 -3.84 3.77
N ASP A 307 -13.90 -2.71 3.34
CA ASP A 307 -13.98 -2.20 1.96
C ASP A 307 -12.63 -2.35 1.24
N PHE A 308 -12.65 -2.45 -0.10
CA PHE A 308 -11.45 -2.68 -0.94
C PHE A 308 -10.64 -3.97 -0.60
N VAL A 309 -11.31 -4.96 -0.01
CA VAL A 309 -10.73 -6.25 0.43
C VAL A 309 -11.48 -7.45 -0.14
N SER A 310 -10.90 -8.65 0.02
CA SER A 310 -11.53 -9.94 -0.28
C SER A 310 -12.38 -10.43 0.90
N GLN A 311 -13.70 -10.53 0.72
CA GLN A 311 -14.62 -10.99 1.77
C GLN A 311 -14.38 -12.45 2.22
N PRO A 312 -14.07 -13.41 1.32
CA PRO A 312 -13.64 -14.74 1.75
C PRO A 312 -12.38 -14.70 2.62
N LEU A 313 -11.41 -13.85 2.29
CA LEU A 313 -10.19 -13.71 3.08
C LEU A 313 -10.47 -13.07 4.46
N ASN A 314 -11.34 -12.08 4.52
CA ASN A 314 -11.81 -11.53 5.80
C ASN A 314 -12.54 -12.58 6.64
N SER A 315 -13.28 -13.49 6.02
CA SER A 315 -13.95 -14.59 6.73
C SER A 315 -12.94 -15.55 7.35
N PHE A 316 -11.85 -15.83 6.64
CA PHE A 316 -10.71 -16.58 7.19
C PHE A 316 -10.05 -15.85 8.37
N LEU A 317 -9.77 -14.54 8.24
CA LEU A 317 -9.21 -13.77 9.35
C LEU A 317 -10.12 -13.73 10.57
N LYS A 318 -11.44 -13.61 10.39
CA LYS A 318 -12.42 -13.69 11.50
C LYS A 318 -12.33 -15.03 12.23
N MET A 319 -12.18 -16.13 11.50
CA MET A 319 -11.93 -17.45 12.11
C MET A 319 -10.62 -17.46 12.91
N LEU A 320 -9.55 -16.83 12.42
CA LEU A 320 -8.30 -16.70 13.16
C LEU A 320 -8.46 -15.82 14.42
N PHE A 321 -9.24 -14.74 14.35
CA PHE A 321 -9.58 -13.93 15.53
C PHE A 321 -10.27 -14.79 16.60
N ASP A 322 -11.30 -15.53 16.21
CA ASP A 322 -12.07 -16.39 17.13
C ASP A 322 -11.21 -17.50 17.76
N THR A 323 -10.13 -17.92 17.08
CA THR A 323 -9.26 -19.03 17.51
C THR A 323 -8.05 -18.55 18.32
N TYR A 324 -7.40 -17.47 17.91
CA TYR A 324 -6.05 -17.11 18.36
C TYR A 324 -5.95 -15.76 19.08
N SER A 325 -6.95 -14.90 18.96
CA SER A 325 -6.91 -13.56 19.53
C SER A 325 -7.50 -13.52 20.94
N ASP A 326 -6.87 -12.77 21.83
CA ASP A 326 -7.39 -12.47 23.17
C ASP A 326 -8.26 -11.20 23.17
N ILE A 327 -8.10 -10.35 22.14
CA ILE A 327 -8.84 -9.10 21.95
C ILE A 327 -9.79 -9.20 20.74
N PRO A 328 -10.93 -8.49 20.75
CA PRO A 328 -11.86 -8.53 19.64
C PRO A 328 -11.31 -7.81 18.40
N TYR A 329 -11.97 -8.03 17.26
CA TYR A 329 -11.85 -7.15 16.10
C TYR A 329 -13.08 -6.25 15.98
N HIS A 330 -12.88 -5.05 15.44
CA HIS A 330 -13.96 -4.19 14.97
C HIS A 330 -13.85 -3.98 13.47
N LEU A 331 -14.99 -3.94 12.79
CA LEU A 331 -15.01 -3.67 11.35
C LEU A 331 -14.88 -2.16 11.11
N MET A 332 -14.02 -1.80 10.17
CA MET A 332 -13.82 -0.42 9.74
C MET A 332 -13.92 -0.32 8.22
N SER A 333 -14.41 0.82 7.73
CA SER A 333 -14.27 1.19 6.33
C SER A 333 -13.32 2.37 6.19
N CYS A 334 -12.36 2.26 5.28
CA CYS A 334 -11.46 3.36 4.95
C CYS A 334 -12.15 4.43 4.07
N GLY A 335 -13.13 4.01 3.24
CA GLY A 335 -13.79 4.85 2.24
C GLY A 335 -12.96 5.05 0.96
N TYR A 336 -11.72 4.60 0.96
CA TYR A 336 -10.80 4.55 -0.18
C TYR A 336 -9.82 3.39 0.02
N ALA A 337 -9.03 3.09 -1.01
CA ALA A 337 -8.01 2.05 -0.94
C ALA A 337 -6.79 2.58 -0.14
N CYS A 338 -6.85 2.38 1.18
CA CYS A 338 -6.11 3.19 2.16
C CYS A 338 -4.66 2.82 2.44
N SER A 339 -4.19 1.68 1.95
CA SER A 339 -2.81 1.20 2.16
C SER A 339 -2.49 0.14 1.09
N ASP A 340 -1.33 -0.52 1.17
CA ASP A 340 -0.77 -1.37 0.12
C ASP A 340 -1.64 -2.58 -0.28
N HIS A 341 -2.58 -3.02 0.57
CA HIS A 341 -3.57 -4.06 0.23
C HIS A 341 -4.34 -3.71 -1.06
N ALA A 342 -4.53 -2.43 -1.33
CA ALA A 342 -5.17 -1.94 -2.53
C ALA A 342 -4.40 -2.29 -3.81
N SER A 343 -3.07 -2.23 -3.77
CA SER A 343 -2.20 -2.53 -4.91
C SER A 343 -2.35 -4.00 -5.35
N ALA A 344 -2.49 -4.91 -4.39
CA ALA A 344 -2.81 -6.31 -4.63
C ALA A 344 -4.22 -6.46 -5.25
N ARG A 345 -5.23 -5.81 -4.65
CA ARG A 345 -6.63 -5.88 -5.10
C ARG A 345 -6.79 -5.40 -6.53
N ARG A 346 -6.12 -4.30 -6.88
CA ARG A 346 -6.17 -3.68 -8.21
C ARG A 346 -5.50 -4.55 -9.30
N ASN A 347 -4.57 -5.42 -8.90
CA ASN A 347 -3.96 -6.43 -9.79
C ASN A 347 -4.75 -7.76 -9.85
N GLY A 348 -5.89 -7.84 -9.15
CA GLY A 348 -6.79 -9.00 -9.14
C GLY A 348 -6.38 -10.07 -8.13
N TYR A 349 -5.61 -9.71 -7.11
CA TYR A 349 -5.24 -10.62 -6.02
C TYR A 349 -6.14 -10.40 -4.80
N PRO A 350 -6.52 -11.45 -4.07
CA PRO A 350 -7.23 -11.30 -2.80
C PRO A 350 -6.33 -10.62 -1.77
N SER A 351 -6.82 -9.56 -1.14
CA SER A 351 -6.12 -8.88 -0.06
C SER A 351 -7.03 -8.53 1.11
N SER A 352 -6.43 -8.34 2.28
CA SER A 352 -7.08 -7.88 3.51
C SER A 352 -6.12 -6.98 4.29
N PHE A 353 -6.63 -6.27 5.29
CA PHE A 353 -5.89 -5.29 6.05
C PHE A 353 -6.37 -5.26 7.51
N MET A 354 -5.41 -5.39 8.44
CA MET A 354 -5.59 -5.15 9.86
C MET A 354 -4.82 -3.89 10.28
N MET A 355 -5.52 -2.98 10.95
CA MET A 355 -4.98 -1.73 11.50
C MET A 355 -5.21 -1.71 13.01
N GLU A 356 -4.47 -0.86 13.71
CA GLU A 356 -4.47 -0.80 15.17
C GLU A 356 -5.84 -0.67 15.81
N ALA A 357 -6.73 0.20 15.33
CA ALA A 357 -8.02 0.46 15.95
C ALA A 357 -8.95 1.23 15.00
N VAL A 358 -10.24 1.25 15.33
CA VAL A 358 -11.19 2.16 14.68
C VAL A 358 -10.93 3.57 15.20
N PRO A 359 -10.55 4.54 14.33
CA PRO A 359 -10.28 5.90 14.78
C PRO A 359 -11.51 6.52 15.43
N ASN A 360 -11.33 7.15 16.59
CA ASN A 360 -12.36 7.97 17.18
C ASN A 360 -12.52 9.25 16.34
N SER A 361 -13.74 9.57 15.88
CA SER A 361 -14.00 10.78 15.08
C SER A 361 -13.65 12.10 15.80
N ASN A 362 -13.44 12.06 17.12
CA ASN A 362 -13.01 13.20 17.93
C ASN A 362 -11.49 13.21 18.21
N ALA A 363 -10.79 12.12 17.94
CA ALA A 363 -9.35 12.06 18.02
C ALA A 363 -8.75 12.75 16.80
N LYS A 364 -8.09 13.88 17.05
CA LYS A 364 -7.15 14.41 16.07
C LYS A 364 -5.87 13.63 16.24
N ALA A 365 -5.65 12.60 15.43
CA ALA A 365 -4.32 12.04 15.23
C ALA A 365 -3.45 13.09 14.49
N ASP A 366 -3.24 14.25 15.10
CA ASP A 366 -2.39 15.36 14.60
C ASP A 366 -0.89 14.99 14.71
N TRP A 367 -0.57 13.76 15.13
CA TRP A 367 0.78 13.25 15.31
C TRP A 367 1.25 12.32 14.20
N GLY A 368 0.35 11.60 13.52
CA GLY A 368 0.68 10.79 12.33
C GLY A 368 1.28 11.66 11.22
N HIS A 369 2.15 11.07 10.41
CA HIS A 369 2.92 11.79 9.38
C HIS A 369 3.64 13.06 9.89
N SER A 370 4.15 13.07 11.13
CA SER A 370 4.82 14.23 11.72
C SER A 370 6.02 13.82 12.59
N GLU A 371 6.74 14.82 13.12
CA GLU A 371 7.82 14.61 14.07
C GLU A 371 7.39 14.00 15.42
N ASN A 372 6.08 13.99 15.69
CA ASN A 372 5.47 13.52 16.95
C ASN A 372 5.00 12.06 16.91
N ASP A 373 5.04 11.40 15.75
CA ASP A 373 4.90 9.95 15.68
C ASP A 373 6.18 9.32 16.26
N VAL A 374 6.14 9.02 17.56
CA VAL A 374 7.29 8.56 18.36
C VAL A 374 6.94 7.33 19.17
N ILE A 375 7.96 6.52 19.45
CA ILE A 375 7.84 5.23 20.13
C ILE A 375 7.13 5.30 21.49
N ASP A 376 7.26 6.42 22.22
CA ASP A 376 6.65 6.63 23.54
C ASP A 376 5.11 6.64 23.50
N GLN A 377 4.50 6.74 22.31
CA GLN A 377 3.05 6.66 22.14
C GLN A 377 2.53 5.22 22.03
N LEU A 378 3.41 4.23 21.85
CA LEU A 378 3.01 2.88 21.44
C LEU A 378 2.80 1.92 22.62
N ASP A 379 1.84 1.02 22.43
CA ASP A 379 1.55 -0.12 23.27
C ASP A 379 2.09 -1.41 22.63
N PHE A 380 3.25 -1.86 23.12
CA PHE A 380 3.87 -3.10 22.65
C PHE A 380 3.05 -4.38 22.96
N ASN A 381 2.02 -4.32 23.82
CA ASN A 381 1.09 -5.46 23.92
C ASN A 381 0.21 -5.54 22.68
N HIS A 382 -0.22 -4.40 22.15
CA HIS A 382 -1.04 -4.35 20.95
C HIS A 382 -0.28 -4.85 19.72
N MET A 383 0.98 -4.41 19.58
CA MET A 383 1.88 -4.96 18.54
C MET A 383 2.07 -6.48 18.68
N LYS A 384 2.15 -7.00 19.92
CA LYS A 384 2.18 -8.44 20.17
C LYS A 384 0.89 -9.12 19.71
N ASP A 385 -0.28 -8.53 19.95
CA ASP A 385 -1.56 -9.09 19.50
C ASP A 385 -1.67 -9.13 17.98
N HIS A 386 -1.21 -8.08 17.28
CA HIS A 386 -1.05 -8.09 15.82
C HIS A 386 -0.04 -9.15 15.34
N ALA A 387 1.07 -9.34 16.06
CA ALA A 387 2.07 -10.37 15.72
C ALA A 387 1.48 -11.79 15.84
N LYS A 388 0.67 -12.06 16.87
CA LYS A 388 -0.04 -13.35 17.03
C LYS A 388 -0.88 -13.67 15.80
N LEU A 389 -1.73 -12.73 15.37
CA LEU A 389 -2.58 -12.95 14.19
C LEU A 389 -1.81 -13.00 12.88
N THR A 390 -0.72 -12.25 12.76
CA THR A 390 0.19 -12.32 11.61
C THR A 390 0.83 -13.70 11.49
N ILE A 391 1.30 -14.27 12.61
CA ILE A 391 1.86 -15.62 12.67
C ILE A 391 0.78 -16.65 12.34
N ALA A 392 -0.41 -16.54 12.94
CA ALA A 392 -1.52 -17.44 12.67
C ALA A 392 -1.91 -17.44 11.19
N TYR A 393 -2.07 -16.26 10.59
CA TYR A 393 -2.35 -16.08 9.16
C TYR A 393 -1.28 -16.74 8.29
N ALA A 394 -0.01 -16.40 8.55
CA ALA A 394 1.11 -16.91 7.79
C ALA A 394 1.21 -18.43 7.90
N TYR A 395 1.11 -18.99 9.10
CA TYR A 395 1.26 -20.42 9.35
C TYR A 395 0.10 -21.23 8.77
N GLU A 396 -1.13 -20.89 9.12
CA GLU A 396 -2.33 -21.62 8.67
C GLU A 396 -2.48 -21.59 7.16
N LEU A 397 -2.32 -20.41 6.54
CA LEU A 397 -2.59 -20.27 5.11
C LEU A 397 -1.43 -20.73 4.23
N SER A 398 -0.17 -20.54 4.66
CA SER A 398 0.95 -21.04 3.87
C SER A 398 1.04 -22.57 3.89
N LEU A 399 0.51 -23.25 4.91
CA LEU A 399 0.42 -24.71 4.96
C LEU A 399 -0.87 -25.29 4.36
N ALA A 400 -1.87 -24.46 4.11
CA ALA A 400 -3.15 -24.89 3.54
C ALA A 400 -2.98 -25.52 2.15
N ARG A 401 -3.70 -26.61 1.92
CA ARG A 401 -3.79 -27.31 0.63
C ARG A 401 -5.19 -27.13 0.04
N ASP A 402 -5.34 -27.43 -1.25
CA ASP A 402 -6.63 -27.45 -1.94
C ASP A 402 -7.41 -26.11 -1.91
N LEU A 403 -6.72 -25.00 -2.14
CA LEU A 403 -7.31 -23.66 -2.17
C LEU A 403 -8.24 -23.38 -3.39
N TYR A 404 -8.52 -24.38 -4.23
CA TYR A 404 -9.20 -24.24 -5.55
C TYR A 404 -10.51 -25.00 -5.65
#